data_AF-A0A3C0B517-F1
#
_entry.id   AF-A0A3C0B517-F1
#
_cell.length_a   1.000
_cell.length_b   1.000
_cell.length_c   1.000
_cell.angle_alpha   90.00
_cell.angle_beta   90.00
_cell.angle_gamma   90.00
#
_symmetry.space_group_name_H-M   'P 1'
#
loop_
_entity.id
_entity.type
_entity.pdbx_description
1 polymer ?
#
loop_
_entity_poly.entity_id
_entity_poly.type
_entity_poly.pdbx_seq_one_letter_code
_entity_poly.pdbx_strand_id
1 'polypeptide(L)'
;MYLGNIDFASIKRNDFEAIGEVPGLNAIGYGLYLDASTAFAIEENYFHSPTSIRKGIGLIINEAGPDNNEVYNNRFENLQNGSIAQGYNRQSGGSVDGLCYKCNDFINNATDIRISPRSIRQLTNSDGIAYHQGANIPGDNLAPAGNTFTTTSNLKDINNTCNWIIYYRHHYGPASLLPNPADLTTNYQVFGTTYNKTISCPSRIGTGTGKEETRLAMEGAESQASDVQSSLDALIDGGSTPELHQEVINSTPDEGLLLRNQLLADSPYLSDTILKTSINKEEVLNNAMIRDVLVANPQSAKSAQMVEMIDGRIVPMTDEMKNEVLSGQTTTSSKESLEATLSSYKHEVWVNFVNLCNLYAGDTLHTWQSDTMGVLLAGANTPGTRYQLAFWQLFKGNPATAQQVMGNIPSEFTLDAGEQALHNRYATLLNEL
;
A
#
# COMPACT_ATOMS: atom_id res chain seq x y z
N MET A 1 -12.69 -18.87 8.90
CA MET A 1 -12.57 -19.23 7.47
C MET A 1 -11.13 -19.04 7.02
N TYR A 2 -10.58 -19.94 6.21
CA TYR A 2 -9.21 -19.82 5.65
C TYR A 2 -9.29 -19.90 4.12
N LEU A 3 -8.58 -19.01 3.45
CA LEU A 3 -8.41 -18.95 2.00
C LEU A 3 -6.91 -18.78 1.71
N GLY A 4 -6.34 -19.68 0.91
CA GLY A 4 -4.92 -19.66 0.59
C GLY A 4 -4.68 -19.82 -0.91
N ASN A 5 -3.89 -18.94 -1.52
CA ASN A 5 -3.65 -18.86 -2.97
C ASN A 5 -4.94 -18.74 -3.80
N ILE A 6 -5.87 -17.89 -3.35
CA ILE A 6 -7.15 -17.67 -4.05
C ILE A 6 -7.24 -16.22 -4.49
N ASP A 7 -7.32 -16.02 -5.80
CA ASP A 7 -7.53 -14.71 -6.40
C ASP A 7 -9.03 -14.45 -6.63
N PHE A 8 -9.39 -13.16 -6.68
CA PHE A 8 -10.77 -12.71 -6.96
C PHE A 8 -11.82 -13.17 -5.94
N ALA A 9 -11.40 -13.53 -4.73
CA ALA A 9 -12.33 -13.90 -3.68
C ALA A 9 -13.26 -12.73 -3.33
N SER A 10 -14.58 -12.91 -3.47
CA SER A 10 -15.59 -11.92 -3.09
C SER A 10 -16.26 -12.32 -1.77
N ILE A 11 -15.81 -11.73 -0.67
CA ILE A 11 -16.35 -11.94 0.68
C ILE A 11 -17.10 -10.67 1.09
N LYS A 12 -18.42 -10.67 0.90
CA LYS A 12 -19.24 -9.50 1.18
C LYS A 12 -20.47 -9.81 2.02
N ARG A 13 -20.83 -8.90 2.95
CA ARG A 13 -22.04 -9.00 3.80
C ARG A 13 -22.16 -10.30 4.59
N ASN A 14 -21.03 -10.79 5.11
CA ASN A 14 -20.99 -11.95 5.99
C ASN A 14 -20.84 -11.53 7.46
N ASP A 15 -21.24 -12.44 8.34
CA ASP A 15 -21.09 -12.34 9.78
C ASP A 15 -20.05 -13.38 10.24
N PHE A 16 -18.95 -12.91 10.83
CA PHE A 16 -17.82 -13.69 11.28
C PHE A 16 -17.63 -13.55 12.78
N GLU A 17 -18.00 -14.60 13.51
CA GLU A 17 -17.73 -14.72 14.92
C GLU A 17 -16.31 -15.29 15.16
N ALA A 18 -15.40 -14.46 15.67
CA ALA A 18 -14.08 -14.88 16.10
C ALA A 18 -14.12 -15.37 17.54
N ILE A 19 -14.18 -16.70 17.71
CA ILE A 19 -14.08 -17.31 19.03
C ILE A 19 -12.65 -17.13 19.59
N GLY A 20 -12.55 -16.77 20.87
CA GLY A 20 -11.27 -16.74 21.59
C GLY A 20 -10.66 -18.14 21.74
N GLU A 21 -9.62 -18.28 22.56
CA GLU A 21 -9.01 -19.60 22.82
C GLU A 21 -10.04 -20.67 23.17
N VAL A 22 -10.00 -21.77 22.43
CA VAL A 22 -10.73 -23.00 22.75
C VAL A 22 -9.79 -23.85 23.61
N PRO A 23 -10.14 -24.18 24.87
CA PRO A 23 -9.28 -24.99 25.73
C PRO A 23 -8.88 -26.31 25.05
N GLY A 24 -7.56 -26.55 24.93
CA GLY A 24 -7.00 -27.74 24.26
C GLY A 24 -6.52 -27.52 22.82
N LEU A 25 -6.72 -26.32 22.24
CA LEU A 25 -6.18 -25.90 20.95
C LEU A 25 -5.51 -24.52 21.12
N ASN A 26 -4.18 -24.42 20.94
CA ASN A 26 -3.49 -23.12 20.78
C ASN A 26 -3.96 -22.47 19.47
N ALA A 27 -4.05 -21.15 19.29
CA ALA A 27 -4.01 -19.97 20.15
C ALA A 27 -4.75 -18.87 19.36
N ILE A 28 -5.66 -18.10 19.98
CA ILE A 28 -6.42 -16.97 19.40
C ILE A 28 -7.15 -17.30 18.07
N GLY A 29 -8.47 -17.57 18.11
CA GLY A 29 -9.25 -17.81 16.90
C GLY A 29 -9.42 -16.57 16.01
N TYR A 30 -9.69 -16.80 14.72
CA TYR A 30 -9.86 -15.75 13.71
C TYR A 30 -11.16 -15.91 12.90
N GLY A 31 -11.74 -14.80 12.44
CA GLY A 31 -12.90 -14.79 11.55
C GLY A 31 -12.54 -15.21 10.13
N LEU A 32 -11.65 -14.45 9.48
CA LEU A 32 -11.15 -14.72 8.13
C LEU A 32 -9.62 -14.64 8.08
N TYR A 33 -8.99 -15.61 7.42
CA TYR A 33 -7.56 -15.62 7.13
C TYR A 33 -7.38 -15.75 5.62
N LEU A 34 -6.70 -14.78 5.02
CA LEU A 34 -6.23 -14.80 3.63
C LEU A 34 -4.72 -15.01 3.62
N ASP A 35 -4.26 -15.98 2.85
CA ASP A 35 -2.86 -16.35 2.72
C ASP A 35 -2.45 -16.32 1.24
N ALA A 36 -1.45 -15.52 0.88
CA ALA A 36 -0.95 -15.41 -0.49
C ALA A 36 -2.09 -15.23 -1.52
N SER A 37 -3.07 -14.39 -1.21
CA SER A 37 -4.29 -14.20 -2.00
C SER A 37 -4.41 -12.73 -2.41
N THR A 38 -4.71 -12.45 -3.68
CA THR A 38 -4.82 -11.08 -4.21
C THR A 38 -6.16 -10.86 -4.94
N ALA A 39 -6.37 -9.65 -5.46
CA ALA A 39 -7.56 -9.23 -6.20
C ALA A 39 -8.88 -9.50 -5.44
N PHE A 40 -8.85 -9.54 -4.11
CA PHE A 40 -10.03 -9.87 -3.31
C PHE A 40 -10.91 -8.64 -3.07
N ALA A 41 -12.19 -8.89 -2.77
CA ALA A 41 -13.12 -7.88 -2.31
C ALA A 41 -13.67 -8.29 -0.94
N ILE A 42 -13.16 -7.65 0.13
CA ILE A 42 -13.64 -7.83 1.50
C ILE A 42 -14.44 -6.60 1.88
N GLU A 43 -15.77 -6.70 1.77
CA GLU A 43 -16.64 -5.53 1.87
C GLU A 43 -17.89 -5.76 2.73
N GLU A 44 -18.23 -4.81 3.59
CA GLU A 44 -19.47 -4.81 4.39
C GLU A 44 -19.66 -6.08 5.26
N ASN A 45 -18.58 -6.73 5.67
CA ASN A 45 -18.66 -7.85 6.62
C ASN A 45 -18.65 -7.33 8.06
N TYR A 46 -19.17 -8.15 8.96
CA TYR A 46 -19.14 -7.92 10.40
C TYR A 46 -18.25 -8.98 11.07
N PHE A 47 -17.13 -8.54 11.65
CA PHE A 47 -16.21 -9.38 12.40
C PHE A 47 -16.32 -9.05 13.88
N HIS A 48 -16.64 -10.03 14.72
CA HIS A 48 -16.83 -9.76 16.14
C HIS A 48 -16.52 -10.92 17.07
N SER A 49 -16.32 -10.60 18.35
CA SER A 49 -16.37 -11.56 19.45
C SER A 49 -17.83 -11.77 19.91
N PRO A 50 -18.21 -12.97 20.38
CA PRO A 50 -19.56 -13.22 20.93
C PRO A 50 -19.81 -12.50 22.27
N THR A 51 -18.77 -11.92 22.86
CA THR A 51 -18.85 -11.25 24.16
C THR A 51 -18.33 -9.82 24.05
N SER A 52 -18.67 -8.98 25.03
CA SER A 52 -18.07 -7.64 25.16
C SER A 52 -16.59 -7.68 25.57
N ILE A 53 -16.04 -8.87 25.83
CA ILE A 53 -14.63 -9.08 26.10
C ILE A 53 -13.89 -9.24 24.77
N ARG A 54 -12.79 -8.49 24.67
CA ARG A 54 -11.90 -8.46 23.51
C ARG A 54 -11.21 -9.79 23.32
N LYS A 55 -11.58 -10.51 22.26
CA LYS A 55 -11.04 -11.84 21.97
C LYS A 55 -10.93 -12.05 20.46
N GLY A 56 -10.00 -12.91 20.07
CA GLY A 56 -9.87 -13.32 18.68
C GLY A 56 -9.35 -12.22 17.75
N ILE A 57 -9.24 -12.57 16.48
CA ILE A 57 -8.80 -11.70 15.40
C ILE A 57 -9.93 -11.65 14.35
N GLY A 58 -10.31 -10.46 13.89
CA GLY A 58 -11.37 -10.36 12.88
C GLY A 58 -10.88 -10.88 11.54
N LEU A 59 -9.87 -10.21 11.01
CA LEU A 59 -9.29 -10.46 9.69
C LEU A 59 -7.78 -10.60 9.77
N ILE A 60 -7.22 -11.58 9.06
CA ILE A 60 -5.78 -11.70 8.81
C ILE A 60 -5.57 -11.67 7.30
N ILE A 61 -4.70 -10.77 6.84
CA ILE A 61 -4.20 -10.74 5.47
C ILE A 61 -2.70 -11.01 5.54
N ASN A 62 -2.30 -12.16 5.02
CA ASN A 62 -0.92 -12.61 4.97
C ASN A 62 -0.43 -12.65 3.52
N GLU A 63 0.58 -11.83 3.23
CA GLU A 63 1.27 -11.83 1.94
C GLU A 63 0.37 -11.66 0.71
N ALA A 64 -0.54 -10.69 0.72
CA ALA A 64 -1.44 -10.42 -0.42
C ALA A 64 -0.73 -9.91 -1.69
N GLY A 65 0.58 -9.66 -1.62
CA GLY A 65 1.36 -9.23 -2.77
C GLY A 65 1.32 -7.71 -3.00
N PRO A 66 1.79 -7.25 -4.17
CA PRO A 66 1.94 -5.83 -4.47
C PRO A 66 0.67 -5.14 -4.95
N ASP A 67 -0.34 -5.90 -5.38
CA ASP A 67 -1.54 -5.33 -5.98
C ASP A 67 -2.36 -4.48 -4.97
N ASN A 68 -3.15 -3.55 -5.50
CA ASN A 68 -3.95 -2.57 -4.74
C ASN A 68 -5.18 -3.16 -4.06
N ASN A 69 -4.98 -4.16 -3.21
CA ASN A 69 -6.04 -4.82 -2.46
C ASN A 69 -6.73 -3.87 -1.47
N GLU A 70 -8.01 -4.12 -1.17
CA GLU A 70 -8.79 -3.26 -0.27
C GLU A 70 -9.57 -4.07 0.76
N VAL A 71 -9.56 -3.58 2.00
CA VAL A 71 -10.53 -3.91 3.04
C VAL A 71 -11.47 -2.73 3.17
N TYR A 72 -12.69 -2.86 2.68
CA TYR A 72 -13.61 -1.75 2.51
C TYR A 72 -14.87 -1.86 3.37
N ASN A 73 -15.20 -0.83 4.14
CA ASN A 73 -16.51 -0.69 4.77
C ASN A 73 -16.96 -1.88 5.66
N ASN A 74 -16.02 -2.59 6.28
CA ASN A 74 -16.31 -3.66 7.23
C ASN A 74 -16.45 -3.10 8.65
N ARG A 75 -17.12 -3.84 9.53
CA ARG A 75 -17.21 -3.53 10.96
C ARG A 75 -16.43 -4.56 11.76
N PHE A 76 -15.55 -4.10 12.66
CA PHE A 76 -14.71 -4.91 13.53
C PHE A 76 -14.98 -4.56 14.98
N GLU A 77 -15.49 -5.52 15.77
CA GLU A 77 -16.00 -5.21 17.11
C GLU A 77 -15.62 -6.22 18.21
N ASN A 78 -15.19 -5.69 19.36
CA ASN A 78 -14.84 -6.48 20.54
C ASN A 78 -13.74 -7.52 20.27
N LEU A 79 -12.76 -7.20 19.43
CA LEU A 79 -11.67 -8.11 19.05
C LEU A 79 -10.37 -7.78 19.79
N GLN A 80 -9.49 -8.77 19.93
CA GLN A 80 -8.12 -8.50 20.37
C GLN A 80 -7.37 -7.73 19.28
N ASN A 81 -7.51 -8.16 18.02
CA ASN A 81 -7.10 -7.37 16.85
C ASN A 81 -8.28 -7.30 15.88
N GLY A 82 -8.66 -6.09 15.44
CA GLY A 82 -9.65 -5.92 14.39
C GLY A 82 -9.16 -6.59 13.11
N SER A 83 -8.03 -6.12 12.60
CA SER A 83 -7.33 -6.73 11.47
C SER A 83 -5.82 -6.84 11.72
N ILE A 84 -5.20 -7.85 11.13
CA ILE A 84 -3.75 -8.01 11.04
C ILE A 84 -3.34 -8.10 9.57
N ALA A 85 -2.54 -7.14 9.11
CA ALA A 85 -1.78 -7.26 7.87
C ALA A 85 -0.36 -7.73 8.21
N GLN A 86 0.05 -8.87 7.66
CA GLN A 86 1.37 -9.43 7.93
C GLN A 86 2.15 -9.74 6.65
N GLY A 87 3.44 -9.44 6.70
CA GLY A 87 4.35 -9.67 5.58
C GLY A 87 4.13 -8.73 4.39
N TYR A 88 4.28 -9.29 3.20
CA TYR A 88 4.28 -8.60 1.91
C TYR A 88 2.88 -8.24 1.40
N ASN A 89 2.40 -7.02 1.67
CA ASN A 89 1.10 -6.52 1.19
C ASN A 89 1.22 -5.14 0.50
N ARG A 90 2.37 -4.87 -0.10
CA ARG A 90 2.69 -3.64 -0.82
C ARG A 90 3.81 -3.89 -1.79
N GLN A 91 3.91 -3.11 -2.86
CA GLN A 91 5.13 -3.13 -3.68
C GLN A 91 6.30 -2.51 -2.90
N SER A 92 7.53 -2.97 -3.18
CA SER A 92 8.75 -2.49 -2.53
C SER A 92 9.11 -1.05 -2.94
N GLY A 93 10.20 -0.52 -2.39
CA GLY A 93 10.83 0.72 -2.87
C GLY A 93 10.05 2.01 -2.60
N GLY A 94 9.20 2.04 -1.56
CA GLY A 94 8.37 3.22 -1.30
C GLY A 94 7.14 3.33 -2.22
N SER A 95 6.81 2.26 -2.97
CA SER A 95 5.72 2.28 -3.94
C SER A 95 4.37 2.72 -3.35
N VAL A 96 3.59 3.35 -4.24
CA VAL A 96 2.21 3.78 -4.08
C VAL A 96 1.22 2.61 -4.05
N ASP A 97 1.63 1.40 -4.44
CA ASP A 97 0.76 0.24 -4.57
C ASP A 97 0.75 -0.67 -3.34
N GLY A 98 -0.44 -1.19 -2.99
CA GLY A 98 -0.61 -2.22 -1.98
C GLY A 98 -1.96 -2.21 -1.27
N LEU A 99 -2.02 -2.96 -0.17
CA LEU A 99 -3.21 -3.09 0.66
C LEU A 99 -3.61 -1.75 1.30
N CYS A 100 -4.88 -1.37 1.14
CA CYS A 100 -5.48 -0.24 1.84
C CYS A 100 -6.65 -0.67 2.74
N TYR A 101 -6.71 -0.07 3.93
CA TYR A 101 -7.91 -0.10 4.77
C TYR A 101 -8.70 1.18 4.53
N LYS A 102 -9.91 1.05 3.98
CA LYS A 102 -10.78 2.20 3.73
C LYS A 102 -12.16 2.00 4.33
N CYS A 103 -12.69 3.06 4.94
CA CYS A 103 -14.07 3.14 5.39
C CYS A 103 -14.52 2.11 6.44
N ASN A 104 -13.60 1.40 7.09
CA ASN A 104 -13.96 0.40 8.10
C ASN A 104 -14.30 1.07 9.44
N ASP A 105 -15.19 0.43 10.19
CA ASP A 105 -15.57 0.86 11.54
C ASP A 105 -14.98 -0.09 12.57
N PHE A 106 -14.06 0.42 13.39
CA PHE A 106 -13.45 -0.33 14.47
C PHE A 106 -14.02 0.11 15.82
N ILE A 107 -14.53 -0.85 16.59
CA ILE A 107 -15.29 -0.59 17.81
C ILE A 107 -14.79 -1.48 18.93
N ASN A 108 -14.26 -0.88 19.99
CA ASN A 108 -13.86 -1.59 21.21
C ASN A 108 -12.85 -2.74 20.96
N ASN A 109 -11.93 -2.60 19.99
CA ASN A 109 -10.84 -3.57 19.82
C ASN A 109 -9.62 -3.18 20.65
N ALA A 110 -8.75 -4.14 20.98
CA ALA A 110 -7.50 -3.82 21.69
C ALA A 110 -6.45 -3.20 20.76
N THR A 111 -6.40 -3.68 19.53
CA THR A 111 -5.71 -3.03 18.41
C THR A 111 -6.64 -3.06 17.21
N ASP A 112 -6.92 -1.92 16.57
CA ASP A 112 -7.83 -1.89 15.44
C ASP A 112 -7.15 -2.47 14.19
N ILE A 113 -5.98 -1.94 13.83
CA ILE A 113 -5.15 -2.44 12.73
C ILE A 113 -3.74 -2.73 13.24
N ARG A 114 -3.28 -3.97 13.04
CA ARG A 114 -1.89 -4.36 13.30
C ARG A 114 -1.17 -4.61 11.98
N ILE A 115 0.02 -4.04 11.84
CA ILE A 115 0.91 -4.21 10.68
C ILE A 115 2.23 -4.79 11.17
N SER A 116 2.54 -6.03 10.77
CA SER A 116 3.70 -6.76 11.29
C SER A 116 4.51 -7.46 10.19
N PRO A 117 5.84 -7.53 10.32
CA PRO A 117 6.65 -8.17 9.29
C PRO A 117 6.42 -9.67 9.31
N ARG A 118 6.73 -10.35 8.20
CA ARG A 118 6.72 -11.83 8.16
C ARG A 118 7.65 -12.41 9.24
N SER A 119 8.79 -11.76 9.44
CA SER A 119 9.80 -12.14 10.43
C SER A 119 10.37 -10.90 11.09
N ILE A 120 10.30 -10.85 12.43
CA ILE A 120 10.87 -9.76 13.23
C ILE A 120 12.40 -9.59 13.06
N ARG A 121 13.09 -10.58 12.48
CA ARG A 121 14.54 -10.56 12.27
C ARG A 121 14.94 -9.99 10.91
N GLN A 122 14.00 -9.85 9.98
CA GLN A 122 14.27 -9.49 8.58
C GLN A 122 13.12 -8.62 8.07
N LEU A 123 13.12 -7.33 8.44
CA LEU A 123 12.22 -6.36 7.84
C LEU A 123 12.72 -6.05 6.41
N THR A 124 11.85 -6.25 5.44
CA THR A 124 12.10 -5.96 4.03
C THR A 124 11.36 -4.69 3.62
N ASN A 125 11.77 -4.03 2.54
CA ASN A 125 11.10 -2.82 2.01
C ASN A 125 9.68 -3.08 1.50
N SER A 126 9.30 -4.35 1.41
CA SER A 126 8.01 -4.84 0.93
C SER A 126 7.09 -5.29 2.07
N ASP A 127 7.60 -5.39 3.31
CA ASP A 127 6.76 -5.67 4.48
C ASP A 127 5.85 -4.48 4.81
N GLY A 128 4.60 -4.77 5.15
CA GLY A 128 3.61 -3.78 5.55
C GLY A 128 2.47 -3.67 4.54
N ILE A 129 1.88 -2.48 4.46
CA ILE A 129 0.74 -2.14 3.60
C ILE A 129 1.07 -0.91 2.75
N ALA A 130 0.16 -0.49 1.86
CA ALA A 130 0.39 0.65 0.97
C ALA A 130 0.89 1.88 1.74
N TYR A 131 1.88 2.57 1.17
CA TYR A 131 2.54 3.70 1.82
C TYR A 131 1.56 4.83 2.15
N HIS A 132 0.57 5.05 1.30
CA HIS A 132 -0.50 6.03 1.51
C HIS A 132 -1.81 5.31 1.83
N GLN A 133 -2.37 5.56 3.01
CA GLN A 133 -3.71 5.13 3.38
C GLN A 133 -4.66 6.30 3.16
N GLY A 134 -5.22 6.38 1.94
CA GLY A 134 -5.99 7.53 1.45
C GLY A 134 -5.13 8.63 0.84
N ALA A 135 -5.76 9.75 0.49
CA ALA A 135 -5.10 10.89 -0.13
C ALA A 135 -5.75 12.24 0.25
N ASN A 136 -5.05 13.33 -0.08
CA ASN A 136 -5.61 14.69 -0.07
C ASN A 136 -5.89 15.13 -1.51
N ILE A 137 -7.10 14.87 -1.99
CA ILE A 137 -7.56 15.34 -3.30
C ILE A 137 -8.54 16.50 -3.06
N PRO A 138 -8.23 17.74 -3.50
CA PRO A 138 -9.07 18.89 -3.23
C PRO A 138 -10.52 18.70 -3.69
N GLY A 139 -11.47 18.92 -2.77
CA GLY A 139 -12.90 18.78 -3.05
C GLY A 139 -13.43 17.34 -3.04
N ASP A 140 -12.56 16.34 -2.89
CA ASP A 140 -12.96 14.94 -2.82
C ASP A 140 -13.02 14.46 -1.36
N ASN A 141 -14.24 14.21 -0.89
CA ASN A 141 -14.49 13.73 0.46
C ASN A 141 -14.40 12.20 0.59
N LEU A 142 -14.18 11.47 -0.51
CA LEU A 142 -13.92 10.01 -0.59
C LEU A 142 -12.42 9.69 -0.56
N ALA A 143 -11.57 10.68 -0.84
CA ALA A 143 -10.12 10.51 -0.92
C ALA A 143 -9.45 10.12 0.40
N PRO A 144 -9.78 10.71 1.58
CA PRO A 144 -9.21 10.26 2.84
C PRO A 144 -9.64 8.82 3.16
N ALA A 145 -8.86 8.09 3.97
CA ALA A 145 -9.10 6.67 4.24
C ALA A 145 -10.49 6.36 4.81
N GLY A 146 -11.05 7.27 5.62
CA GLY A 146 -12.42 7.17 6.12
C GLY A 146 -12.68 6.07 7.16
N ASN A 147 -11.66 5.39 7.70
CA ASN A 147 -11.88 4.47 8.81
C ASN A 147 -12.23 5.25 10.10
N THR A 148 -13.08 4.65 10.93
CA THR A 148 -13.35 5.11 12.31
C THR A 148 -12.70 4.14 13.29
N PHE A 149 -12.09 4.68 14.34
CA PHE A 149 -11.28 3.91 15.30
C PHE A 149 -11.92 3.82 16.68
N THR A 150 -11.47 2.84 17.45
CA THR A 150 -11.88 2.61 18.83
C THR A 150 -11.54 3.82 19.69
N THR A 151 -12.55 4.45 20.29
CA THR A 151 -12.39 5.72 21.04
C THR A 151 -11.97 5.57 22.50
N THR A 152 -11.72 4.35 22.97
CA THR A 152 -11.35 4.11 24.37
C THR A 152 -9.87 4.42 24.60
N SER A 153 -9.57 5.24 25.60
CA SER A 153 -8.20 5.66 25.92
C SER A 153 -7.30 4.46 26.27
N ASN A 154 -6.03 4.53 25.86
CA ASN A 154 -4.96 3.52 26.03
C ASN A 154 -4.95 2.34 25.04
N LEU A 155 -5.64 2.46 23.91
CA LEU A 155 -5.67 1.42 22.88
C LEU A 155 -4.97 1.89 21.62
N LYS A 156 -4.70 0.94 20.74
CA LYS A 156 -3.95 1.21 19.51
C LYS A 156 -4.90 1.20 18.32
N ASP A 157 -5.03 2.34 17.68
CA ASP A 157 -5.72 2.45 16.40
C ASP A 157 -4.92 1.72 15.32
N ILE A 158 -3.66 2.12 15.13
CA ILE A 158 -2.73 1.47 14.21
C ILE A 158 -1.46 1.12 14.99
N ASN A 159 -1.11 -0.17 15.02
CA ASN A 159 0.19 -0.64 15.49
C ASN A 159 1.04 -1.08 14.30
N ASN A 160 1.94 -0.20 13.83
CA ASN A 160 2.82 -0.49 12.72
C ASN A 160 4.24 -0.78 13.19
N THR A 161 4.73 -1.98 12.85
CA THR A 161 6.11 -2.41 13.12
C THR A 161 6.88 -2.73 11.82
N CYS A 162 6.33 -2.30 10.68
CA CYS A 162 6.91 -2.47 9.35
C CYS A 162 7.43 -1.14 8.79
N ASN A 163 7.43 -0.99 7.46
CA ASN A 163 7.75 0.27 6.80
C ASN A 163 6.74 1.37 7.13
N TRP A 164 7.21 2.60 7.04
CA TRP A 164 6.44 3.80 7.35
C TRP A 164 5.17 3.89 6.50
N ILE A 165 4.09 4.46 7.05
CA ILE A 165 2.87 4.79 6.30
C ILE A 165 2.42 6.24 6.57
N ILE A 166 1.68 6.82 5.64
CA ILE A 166 0.98 8.10 5.81
C ILE A 166 -0.51 7.82 5.80
N TYR A 167 -1.18 8.18 6.88
CA TYR A 167 -2.62 7.99 7.04
C TYR A 167 -3.36 9.31 6.83
N TYR A 168 -4.19 9.39 5.79
CA TYR A 168 -4.96 10.58 5.44
C TYR A 168 -6.35 10.50 6.06
N ARG A 169 -6.63 11.40 7.01
CA ARG A 169 -7.91 11.48 7.71
C ARG A 169 -8.69 12.74 7.35
N HIS A 170 -10.01 12.68 7.49
CA HIS A 170 -10.86 13.85 7.34
C HIS A 170 -10.52 14.96 8.36
N HIS A 171 -10.76 16.22 7.99
CA HIS A 171 -10.56 17.37 8.89
C HIS A 171 -11.50 17.28 10.09
N TYR A 172 -12.80 17.09 9.82
CA TYR A 172 -13.87 17.01 10.81
C TYR A 172 -14.50 15.61 10.80
N GLY A 173 -14.91 15.08 11.95
CA GLY A 173 -15.45 13.71 12.06
C GLY A 173 -15.24 13.09 13.45
N PRO A 174 -15.62 11.79 13.63
CA PRO A 174 -15.29 11.06 14.85
C PRO A 174 -13.78 11.13 15.13
N ALA A 175 -13.44 11.25 16.41
CA ALA A 175 -12.10 11.54 16.88
C ALA A 175 -11.06 10.59 16.28
N SER A 176 -9.94 11.20 15.94
CA SER A 176 -8.98 10.76 14.96
C SER A 176 -7.90 9.87 15.52
N LEU A 177 -7.33 9.02 14.65
CA LEU A 177 -6.07 8.30 14.82
C LEU A 177 -5.16 9.04 15.82
N LEU A 178 -4.91 8.45 16.98
CA LEU A 178 -3.92 8.94 17.93
C LEU A 178 -2.57 8.36 17.52
N PRO A 179 -1.69 9.11 16.84
CA PRO A 179 -0.38 8.61 16.49
C PRO A 179 0.37 8.31 17.79
N ASN A 180 0.66 7.04 18.02
CA ASN A 180 1.67 6.66 18.98
C ASN A 180 3.03 6.88 18.30
N PRO A 181 3.96 7.65 18.89
CA PRO A 181 5.25 7.96 18.28
C PRO A 181 6.07 6.72 17.84
N ALA A 182 5.81 5.54 18.43
CA ALA A 182 6.48 4.30 18.06
C ALA A 182 5.90 3.59 16.82
N ASP A 183 4.71 3.98 16.35
CA ASP A 183 3.94 3.21 15.36
C ASP A 183 4.22 3.63 13.90
N LEU A 184 5.44 4.09 13.55
CA LEU A 184 5.92 4.38 12.18
C LEU A 184 4.83 4.87 11.21
N THR A 185 4.05 5.86 11.65
CA THR A 185 2.84 6.34 10.96
C THR A 185 2.78 7.85 11.06
N THR A 186 2.68 8.53 9.93
CA THR A 186 2.38 9.97 9.86
C THR A 186 0.86 10.15 9.75
N ASN A 187 0.26 10.91 10.67
CA ASN A 187 -1.16 11.25 10.60
C ASN A 187 -1.34 12.58 9.87
N TYR A 188 -1.93 12.55 8.67
CA TYR A 188 -2.17 13.72 7.85
C TYR A 188 -3.66 14.13 7.88
N GLN A 189 -3.93 15.37 8.27
CA GLN A 189 -5.28 15.91 8.28
C GLN A 189 -5.59 16.59 6.94
N VAL A 190 -6.59 16.05 6.23
CA VAL A 190 -7.03 16.58 4.93
C VAL A 190 -7.95 17.78 5.14
N PHE A 191 -7.40 18.98 5.10
CA PHE A 191 -8.16 20.21 5.32
C PHE A 191 -9.34 20.36 4.36
N GLY A 192 -10.48 20.85 4.87
CA GLY A 192 -11.69 21.11 4.11
C GLY A 192 -12.64 19.91 3.95
N THR A 193 -12.28 18.73 4.46
CA THR A 193 -13.11 17.52 4.38
C THR A 193 -13.90 17.28 5.68
N THR A 194 -15.11 16.73 5.56
CA THR A 194 -15.96 16.38 6.71
C THR A 194 -16.41 14.93 6.56
N TYR A 195 -16.02 14.09 7.51
CA TYR A 195 -16.47 12.71 7.52
C TYR A 195 -17.99 12.61 7.69
N ASN A 196 -18.62 11.89 6.77
CA ASN A 196 -19.99 11.45 6.87
C ASN A 196 -20.06 10.05 6.26
N LYS A 197 -20.46 9.04 7.03
CA LYS A 197 -20.43 7.64 6.57
C LYS A 197 -21.10 7.44 5.20
N THR A 198 -22.26 8.04 4.97
CA THR A 198 -23.00 7.87 3.72
C THR A 198 -22.33 8.55 2.53
N ILE A 199 -21.66 9.69 2.74
CA ILE A 199 -21.03 10.48 1.67
C ILE A 199 -19.57 10.09 1.45
N SER A 200 -18.81 9.93 2.52
CA SER A 200 -17.39 9.59 2.51
C SER A 200 -17.13 8.10 2.27
N CYS A 201 -18.11 7.24 2.61
CA CYS A 201 -17.97 5.79 2.61
C CYS A 201 -19.22 5.09 2.06
N PRO A 202 -19.66 5.40 0.83
CA PRO A 202 -20.85 4.83 0.25
C PRO A 202 -20.72 3.31 0.02
N SER A 203 -21.81 2.57 0.24
CA SER A 203 -21.89 1.16 -0.17
C SER A 203 -21.64 1.02 -1.66
N ARG A 204 -20.81 0.05 -2.07
CA ARG A 204 -20.61 -0.29 -3.50
C ARG A 204 -21.40 -1.54 -3.89
N ILE A 205 -22.15 -2.13 -2.97
CA ILE A 205 -22.90 -3.36 -3.22
C ILE A 205 -24.35 -3.05 -3.62
N GLY A 206 -24.78 -3.61 -4.74
CA GLY A 206 -26.17 -3.46 -5.23
C GLY A 206 -26.43 -2.11 -5.89
N THR A 207 -25.38 -1.38 -6.26
CA THR A 207 -25.45 -0.14 -7.04
C THR A 207 -25.95 -0.36 -8.47
N GLY A 208 -26.04 -1.62 -8.93
CA GLY A 208 -26.51 -1.96 -10.27
C GLY A 208 -25.54 -1.56 -11.38
N THR A 209 -24.29 -1.23 -11.03
CA THR A 209 -23.29 -0.75 -11.98
C THR A 209 -22.98 -1.84 -13.02
N GLY A 210 -23.28 -1.55 -14.28
CA GLY A 210 -23.06 -2.47 -15.38
C GLY A 210 -21.58 -2.56 -15.79
N LYS A 211 -21.24 -3.59 -16.56
CA LYS A 211 -19.87 -3.80 -17.10
C LYS A 211 -19.30 -2.57 -17.79
N GLU A 212 -20.13 -1.88 -18.57
CA GLU A 212 -19.72 -0.69 -19.34
C GLU A 212 -19.44 0.52 -18.43
N GLU A 213 -20.26 0.75 -17.41
CA GLU A 213 -20.06 1.84 -16.46
C GLU A 213 -18.80 1.61 -15.62
N THR A 214 -18.56 0.37 -15.17
CA THR A 214 -17.34 -0.02 -14.47
C THR A 214 -16.10 0.15 -15.37
N ARG A 215 -16.20 -0.22 -16.66
CA ARG A 215 -15.12 -0.02 -17.62
C ARG A 215 -14.79 1.46 -17.82
N LEU A 216 -15.80 2.31 -18.02
CA LEU A 216 -15.60 3.75 -18.18
C LEU A 216 -15.03 4.41 -16.91
N ALA A 217 -15.44 3.97 -15.73
CA ALA A 217 -14.87 4.42 -14.46
C ALA A 217 -13.39 4.02 -14.33
N MET A 218 -13.05 2.79 -14.70
CA MET A 218 -11.66 2.32 -14.75
C MET A 218 -10.81 3.16 -15.69
N GLU A 219 -11.26 3.40 -16.93
CA GLU A 219 -10.56 4.21 -17.94
C GLU A 219 -10.39 5.67 -17.50
N GLY A 220 -11.39 6.24 -16.83
CA GLY A 220 -11.31 7.57 -16.24
C GLY A 220 -10.22 7.66 -15.17
N ALA A 221 -10.19 6.69 -14.25
CA ALA A 221 -9.16 6.61 -13.21
C ALA A 221 -7.76 6.33 -13.80
N GLU A 222 -7.65 5.53 -14.86
CA GLU A 222 -6.39 5.30 -15.59
C GLU A 222 -5.85 6.59 -16.20
N SER A 223 -6.72 7.40 -16.84
CA SER A 223 -6.33 8.70 -17.37
C SER A 223 -5.81 9.62 -16.25
N GLN A 224 -6.52 9.68 -15.12
CA GLN A 224 -6.10 10.50 -13.98
C GLN A 224 -4.78 10.02 -13.37
N ALA A 225 -4.59 8.71 -13.23
CA ALA A 225 -3.33 8.13 -12.77
C ALA A 225 -2.17 8.48 -13.73
N SER A 226 -2.39 8.38 -15.04
CA SER A 226 -1.39 8.72 -16.06
C SER A 226 -0.98 10.19 -16.03
N ASP A 227 -1.95 11.10 -15.83
CA ASP A 227 -1.68 12.54 -15.76
C ASP A 227 -0.85 12.90 -14.51
N VAL A 228 -1.17 12.29 -13.37
CA VAL A 228 -0.43 12.50 -12.11
C VAL A 228 0.97 11.87 -12.20
N GLN A 229 1.08 10.66 -12.78
CA GLN A 229 2.38 10.01 -13.01
C GLN A 229 3.27 10.89 -13.90
N SER A 230 2.75 11.41 -15.00
CA SER A 230 3.51 12.30 -15.90
C SER A 230 3.99 13.57 -15.19
N SER A 231 3.15 14.12 -14.30
CA SER A 231 3.51 15.28 -13.48
C SER A 231 4.60 14.94 -12.46
N LEU A 232 4.52 13.76 -11.85
CA LEU A 232 5.51 13.28 -10.90
C LEU A 232 6.86 13.03 -11.59
N ASP A 233 6.86 12.37 -12.76
CA ASP A 233 8.06 12.08 -13.55
C ASP A 233 8.80 13.36 -13.98
N ALA A 234 8.06 14.42 -14.30
CA ALA A 234 8.64 15.72 -14.67
C ALA A 234 9.26 16.47 -13.48
N LEU A 235 8.85 16.16 -12.25
CA LEU A 235 9.29 16.85 -11.03
C LEU A 235 10.39 16.07 -10.28
N ILE A 236 10.31 14.74 -10.27
CA ILE A 236 11.29 13.90 -9.58
C ILE A 236 12.68 14.14 -10.17
N ASP A 237 13.63 14.47 -9.28
CA ASP A 237 15.04 14.64 -9.64
C ASP A 237 15.27 15.62 -10.81
N GLY A 238 14.46 16.68 -10.88
CA GLY A 238 14.55 17.66 -11.98
C GLY A 238 14.12 17.11 -13.35
N GLY A 239 13.39 15.99 -13.37
CA GLY A 239 12.89 15.32 -14.57
C GLY A 239 13.76 14.16 -15.06
N SER A 240 14.93 13.92 -14.45
CA SER A 240 15.83 12.83 -14.86
C SER A 240 16.72 12.34 -13.73
N THR A 241 16.28 11.27 -13.06
CA THR A 241 17.10 10.56 -12.04
C THR A 241 18.48 10.13 -12.58
N PRO A 242 18.62 9.55 -13.79
CA PRO A 242 19.94 9.14 -14.28
C PRO A 242 20.91 10.30 -14.47
N GLU A 243 20.43 11.44 -14.97
CA GLU A 243 21.25 12.63 -15.21
C GLU A 243 21.68 13.26 -13.89
N LEU A 244 20.74 13.51 -12.97
CA LEU A 244 21.06 14.08 -11.66
C LEU A 244 21.95 13.14 -10.85
N HIS A 245 21.76 11.82 -10.96
CA HIS A 245 22.65 10.85 -10.33
C HIS A 245 24.08 10.97 -10.86
N GLN A 246 24.23 11.10 -12.18
CA GLN A 246 25.53 11.27 -12.82
C GLN A 246 26.22 12.58 -12.42
N GLU A 247 25.45 13.65 -12.26
CA GLU A 247 25.92 14.95 -11.76
C GLU A 247 26.45 14.83 -10.32
N VAL A 248 25.67 14.22 -9.42
CA VAL A 248 26.08 14.01 -8.02
C VAL A 248 27.39 13.22 -7.95
N ILE A 249 27.51 12.09 -8.66
CA ILE A 249 28.72 11.25 -8.56
C ILE A 249 29.96 11.89 -9.17
N ASN A 250 29.81 12.70 -10.23
CA ASN A 250 30.93 13.36 -10.91
C ASN A 250 31.36 14.68 -10.25
N SER A 251 30.51 15.25 -9.38
CA SER A 251 30.82 16.50 -8.70
C SER A 251 32.13 16.43 -7.90
N THR A 252 32.77 17.59 -7.81
CA THR A 252 34.03 17.81 -7.09
C THR A 252 33.83 18.76 -5.89
N PRO A 253 34.77 18.81 -4.92
CA PRO A 253 34.59 19.62 -3.72
C PRO A 253 34.31 21.11 -3.98
N ASP A 254 34.92 21.68 -5.02
CA ASP A 254 34.73 23.09 -5.40
C ASP A 254 33.30 23.38 -5.91
N GLU A 255 32.59 22.36 -6.38
CA GLU A 255 31.23 22.44 -6.90
C GLU A 255 30.16 22.18 -5.82
N GLY A 256 30.56 21.88 -4.58
CA GLY A 256 29.60 21.45 -3.56
C GLY A 256 28.45 22.42 -3.32
N LEU A 257 28.72 23.73 -3.29
CA LEU A 257 27.65 24.72 -3.12
C LEU A 257 26.70 24.76 -4.32
N LEU A 258 27.20 24.56 -5.54
CA LEU A 258 26.38 24.48 -6.74
C LEU A 258 25.49 23.23 -6.67
N LEU A 259 26.08 22.08 -6.36
CA LEU A 259 25.33 20.83 -6.22
C LEU A 259 24.25 20.93 -5.13
N ARG A 260 24.58 21.45 -3.95
CA ARG A 260 23.58 21.68 -2.88
C ARG A 260 22.43 22.54 -3.38
N ASN A 261 22.72 23.63 -4.09
CA ASN A 261 21.68 24.54 -4.57
C ASN A 261 20.79 23.88 -5.64
N GLN A 262 21.36 23.05 -6.51
CA GLN A 262 20.60 22.24 -7.47
C GLN A 262 19.67 21.26 -6.74
N LEU A 263 20.20 20.48 -5.80
CA LEU A 263 19.41 19.54 -5.00
C LEU A 263 18.27 20.23 -4.22
N LEU A 264 18.52 21.44 -3.70
CA LEU A 264 17.49 22.24 -3.04
C LEU A 264 16.46 22.81 -4.02
N ALA A 265 16.84 23.12 -5.25
CA ALA A 265 15.93 23.57 -6.29
C ALA A 265 14.97 22.45 -6.73
N ASP A 266 15.47 21.21 -6.77
CA ASP A 266 14.68 20.02 -7.11
C ASP A 266 13.90 19.45 -5.89
N SER A 267 14.15 19.99 -4.70
CA SER A 267 13.40 19.62 -3.49
C SER A 267 11.97 20.19 -3.52
N PRO A 268 10.96 19.48 -2.99
CA PRO A 268 11.03 18.25 -2.18
C PRO A 268 10.93 16.95 -3.01
N TYR A 269 11.26 16.98 -4.30
CA TYR A 269 11.01 15.88 -5.24
C TYR A 269 12.19 14.94 -5.44
N LEU A 270 13.22 14.99 -4.58
CA LEU A 270 14.34 14.07 -4.70
C LEU A 270 13.91 12.62 -4.41
N SER A 271 14.37 11.72 -5.28
CA SER A 271 14.19 10.28 -5.13
C SER A 271 15.13 9.69 -4.08
N ASP A 272 14.79 8.50 -3.60
CA ASP A 272 15.65 7.73 -2.71
C ASP A 272 17.04 7.48 -3.33
N THR A 273 17.12 7.32 -4.65
CA THR A 273 18.40 7.14 -5.35
C THR A 273 19.28 8.38 -5.17
N ILE A 274 18.75 9.57 -5.47
CA ILE A 274 19.54 10.81 -5.36
C ILE A 274 19.87 11.14 -3.92
N LEU A 275 18.94 10.95 -2.99
CA LEU A 275 19.17 11.19 -1.57
C LEU A 275 20.27 10.26 -1.01
N LYS A 276 20.24 8.95 -1.32
CA LYS A 276 21.29 7.99 -0.90
C LYS A 276 22.64 8.37 -1.48
N THR A 277 22.70 8.66 -2.78
CA THR A 277 23.95 9.04 -3.44
C THR A 277 24.50 10.35 -2.86
N SER A 278 23.64 11.32 -2.55
CA SER A 278 24.03 12.59 -1.93
C SER A 278 24.53 12.42 -0.50
N ILE A 279 23.93 11.53 0.30
CA ILE A 279 24.41 11.20 1.65
C ILE A 279 25.82 10.60 1.60
N ASN A 280 26.13 9.78 0.60
CA ASN A 280 27.44 9.14 0.45
C ASN A 280 28.53 10.07 -0.11
N LYS A 281 28.16 11.16 -0.77
CA LYS A 281 29.09 12.12 -1.41
C LYS A 281 29.70 13.10 -0.39
N GLU A 282 30.26 12.57 0.69
CA GLU A 282 30.74 13.36 1.85
C GLU A 282 31.87 14.34 1.51
N GLU A 283 32.69 14.03 0.50
CA GLU A 283 33.80 14.87 0.05
C GLU A 283 33.33 16.15 -0.65
N VAL A 284 32.07 16.20 -1.09
CA VAL A 284 31.44 17.37 -1.74
C VAL A 284 30.35 17.98 -0.86
N LEU A 285 29.52 17.13 -0.23
CA LEU A 285 28.39 17.54 0.60
C LEU A 285 28.70 17.29 2.08
N ASN A 286 29.17 18.33 2.77
CA ASN A 286 29.38 18.29 4.20
C ASN A 286 28.04 18.18 4.97
N ASN A 287 28.11 17.92 6.28
CA ASN A 287 26.92 17.70 7.11
C ASN A 287 25.89 18.84 7.04
N ALA A 288 26.33 20.11 6.96
CA ALA A 288 25.40 21.24 6.89
C ALA A 288 24.63 21.24 5.57
N MET A 289 25.34 20.95 4.49
CA MET A 289 24.79 20.96 3.14
C MET A 289 23.79 19.82 2.94
N ILE A 290 24.18 18.58 3.31
CA ILE A 290 23.28 17.44 3.17
C ILE A 290 22.08 17.56 4.12
N ARG A 291 22.26 18.10 5.33
CA ARG A 291 21.16 18.34 6.25
C ARG A 291 20.11 19.28 5.64
N ASP A 292 20.52 20.35 4.98
CA ASP A 292 19.58 21.28 4.33
C ASP A 292 18.76 20.56 3.24
N VAL A 293 19.40 19.71 2.44
CA VAL A 293 18.74 18.90 1.41
C VAL A 293 17.76 17.91 2.04
N LEU A 294 18.15 17.20 3.10
CA LEU A 294 17.31 16.20 3.75
C LEU A 294 16.11 16.84 4.47
N VAL A 295 16.29 18.00 5.10
CA VAL A 295 15.17 18.77 5.70
C VAL A 295 14.20 19.24 4.61
N ALA A 296 14.70 19.64 3.44
CA ALA A 296 13.87 20.00 2.30
C ALA A 296 13.17 18.79 1.65
N ASN A 297 13.55 17.56 2.00
CA ASN A 297 12.94 16.30 1.54
C ASN A 297 12.47 15.45 2.73
N PRO A 298 11.36 15.83 3.42
CA PRO A 298 10.86 15.17 4.63
C PRO A 298 10.63 13.66 4.54
N GLN A 299 10.42 13.12 3.33
CA GLN A 299 10.32 11.67 3.07
C GLN A 299 11.58 10.91 3.50
N SER A 300 12.75 11.55 3.42
CA SER A 300 14.04 10.93 3.77
C SER A 300 14.07 10.43 5.22
N ALA A 301 13.47 11.19 6.14
CA ALA A 301 13.42 10.89 7.57
C ALA A 301 12.57 9.67 7.92
N LYS A 302 11.72 9.21 7.01
CA LYS A 302 10.80 8.07 7.17
C LYS A 302 11.43 6.74 6.71
N SER A 303 12.62 6.79 6.12
CA SER A 303 13.37 5.63 5.68
C SER A 303 14.43 5.25 6.71
N ALA A 304 14.27 4.07 7.34
CA ALA A 304 15.26 3.56 8.30
C ALA A 304 16.65 3.41 7.66
N GLN A 305 16.70 2.99 6.39
CA GLN A 305 17.94 2.88 5.63
C GLN A 305 18.63 4.24 5.46
N MET A 306 17.88 5.30 5.15
CA MET A 306 18.45 6.65 5.04
C MET A 306 19.02 7.13 6.37
N VAL A 307 18.30 6.92 7.47
CA VAL A 307 18.75 7.30 8.81
C VAL A 307 20.03 6.54 9.19
N GLU A 308 20.11 5.25 8.87
CA GLU A 308 21.33 4.45 9.08
C GLU A 308 22.51 4.97 8.23
N MET A 309 22.27 5.37 6.99
CA MET A 309 23.31 5.97 6.14
C MET A 309 23.81 7.30 6.68
N ILE A 310 22.94 8.13 7.25
CA ILE A 310 23.33 9.39 7.92
C ILE A 310 24.21 9.10 9.13
N ASP A 311 23.86 8.09 9.93
CA ASP A 311 24.62 7.67 11.11
C ASP A 311 25.98 7.04 10.76
N GLY A 312 26.07 6.42 9.58
CA GLY A 312 27.27 5.78 9.07
C GLY A 312 28.29 6.71 8.42
N ARG A 313 28.04 8.03 8.38
CA ARG A 313 28.95 9.01 7.75
C ARG A 313 30.31 9.06 8.45
N ILE A 314 31.38 9.27 7.68
CA ILE A 314 32.76 9.35 8.18
C ILE A 314 32.90 10.49 9.19
N VAL A 315 32.33 11.66 8.85
CA VAL A 315 32.19 12.77 9.79
C VAL A 315 30.77 12.72 10.36
N PRO A 316 30.58 12.27 11.61
CA PRO A 316 29.24 12.11 12.17
C PRO A 316 28.46 13.43 12.15
N MET A 317 27.20 13.34 11.72
CA MET A 317 26.27 14.45 11.85
C MET A 317 26.01 14.71 13.34
N THR A 318 25.94 15.99 13.75
CA THR A 318 25.63 16.32 15.15
C THR A 318 24.18 15.94 15.46
N ASP A 319 23.90 15.65 16.73
CA ASP A 319 22.54 15.30 17.17
C ASP A 319 21.52 16.40 16.84
N GLU A 320 21.92 17.67 16.92
CA GLU A 320 21.09 18.82 16.57
C GLU A 320 20.65 18.77 15.10
N MET A 321 21.60 18.58 14.18
CA MET A 321 21.33 18.51 12.75
C MET A 321 20.54 17.25 12.38
N LYS A 322 20.82 16.14 13.04
CA LYS A 322 20.05 14.91 12.86
C LYS A 322 18.60 15.10 13.30
N ASN A 323 18.37 15.76 14.44
CA ASN A 323 17.01 16.07 14.92
C ASN A 323 16.26 17.00 13.95
N GLU A 324 16.94 17.94 13.29
CA GLU A 324 16.35 18.75 12.22
C GLU A 324 15.85 17.87 11.08
N VAL A 325 16.64 16.90 10.60
CA VAL A 325 16.21 15.94 9.57
C VAL A 325 15.04 15.07 10.06
N LEU A 326 15.15 14.51 11.27
CA LEU A 326 14.14 13.61 11.83
C LEU A 326 12.78 14.30 12.08
N SER A 327 12.75 15.63 12.20
CA SER A 327 11.49 16.39 12.24
C SER A 327 10.62 16.20 10.99
N GLY A 328 11.23 15.77 9.87
CA GLY A 328 10.51 15.38 8.65
C GLY A 328 9.58 14.18 8.80
N GLN A 329 9.75 13.35 9.84
CA GLN A 329 8.89 12.17 10.11
C GLN A 329 7.41 12.53 10.29
N THR A 330 7.13 13.72 10.83
CA THR A 330 5.76 14.20 11.04
C THR A 330 5.25 15.11 9.92
N THR A 331 6.04 15.31 8.87
CA THR A 331 5.76 16.25 7.79
C THR A 331 5.57 15.50 6.48
N THR A 332 4.44 15.71 5.80
CA THR A 332 4.22 15.19 4.45
C THR A 332 4.66 16.23 3.43
N SER A 333 5.55 15.84 2.53
CA SER A 333 6.08 16.67 1.43
C SER A 333 5.10 16.79 0.26
N SER A 334 5.40 17.69 -0.68
CA SER A 334 4.64 17.82 -1.93
C SER A 334 4.78 16.58 -2.82
N LYS A 335 5.95 15.94 -2.81
CA LYS A 335 6.18 14.65 -3.49
C LYS A 335 5.26 13.56 -2.94
N GLU A 336 5.29 13.34 -1.63
CA GLU A 336 4.42 12.36 -0.96
C GLU A 336 2.93 12.67 -1.16
N SER A 337 2.56 13.96 -1.33
CA SER A 337 1.18 14.34 -1.62
C SER A 337 0.74 13.95 -3.03
N LEU A 338 1.60 14.13 -4.05
CA LEU A 338 1.32 13.69 -5.42
C LEU A 338 1.35 12.15 -5.53
N GLU A 339 2.28 11.49 -4.86
CA GLU A 339 2.34 10.02 -4.76
C GLU A 339 1.05 9.46 -4.13
N ALA A 340 0.49 10.12 -3.11
CA ALA A 340 -0.80 9.73 -2.53
C ALA A 340 -1.96 9.88 -3.51
N THR A 341 -1.99 10.97 -4.30
CA THR A 341 -3.00 11.15 -5.35
C THR A 341 -2.90 10.05 -6.41
N LEU A 342 -1.67 9.74 -6.87
CA LEU A 342 -1.43 8.64 -7.80
C LEU A 342 -1.88 7.30 -7.21
N SER A 343 -1.51 7.01 -5.97
CA SER A 343 -1.94 5.82 -5.22
C SER A 343 -3.47 5.69 -5.21
N SER A 344 -4.19 6.78 -4.93
CA SER A 344 -5.65 6.78 -4.90
C SER A 344 -6.27 6.41 -6.26
N TYR A 345 -5.75 6.97 -7.36
CA TYR A 345 -6.27 6.64 -8.70
C TYR A 345 -5.90 5.23 -9.14
N LYS A 346 -4.66 4.77 -8.89
CA LYS A 346 -4.27 3.37 -9.17
C LYS A 346 -5.08 2.36 -8.36
N HIS A 347 -5.43 2.71 -7.13
CA HIS A 347 -6.34 1.92 -6.30
C HIS A 347 -7.75 1.86 -6.90
N GLU A 348 -8.27 2.98 -7.37
CA GLU A 348 -9.58 3.03 -8.05
C GLU A 348 -9.60 2.22 -9.35
N VAL A 349 -8.53 2.27 -10.15
CA VAL A 349 -8.35 1.39 -11.31
C VAL A 349 -8.47 -0.08 -10.89
N TRP A 350 -7.73 -0.48 -9.84
CA TRP A 350 -7.74 -1.87 -9.38
C TRP A 350 -9.10 -2.33 -8.85
N VAL A 351 -9.79 -1.50 -8.07
CA VAL A 351 -11.14 -1.81 -7.58
C VAL A 351 -12.12 -2.03 -8.74
N ASN A 352 -12.09 -1.17 -9.77
CA ASN A 352 -12.93 -1.33 -10.94
C ASN A 352 -12.52 -2.55 -11.78
N PHE A 353 -11.22 -2.81 -11.93
CA PHE A 353 -10.69 -4.00 -12.59
C PHE A 353 -11.19 -5.30 -11.94
N VAL A 354 -11.08 -5.41 -10.61
CA VAL A 354 -11.56 -6.58 -9.86
C VAL A 354 -13.07 -6.72 -9.96
N ASN A 355 -13.82 -5.62 -9.88
CA ASN A 355 -15.27 -5.64 -10.06
C ASN A 355 -15.64 -6.13 -11.46
N LEU A 356 -14.96 -5.63 -12.50
CA LEU A 356 -15.18 -6.04 -13.87
C LEU A 356 -14.84 -7.53 -14.10
N CYS A 357 -13.75 -8.02 -13.50
CA CYS A 357 -13.43 -9.45 -13.47
C CYS A 357 -14.59 -10.27 -12.87
N ASN A 358 -15.10 -9.87 -11.71
CA ASN A 358 -16.22 -10.55 -11.06
C ASN A 358 -17.51 -10.52 -11.90
N LEU A 359 -17.80 -9.40 -12.57
CA LEU A 359 -18.95 -9.26 -13.47
C LEU A 359 -18.81 -10.15 -14.72
N TYR A 360 -17.60 -10.36 -15.24
CA TYR A 360 -17.36 -11.29 -16.34
C TYR A 360 -17.43 -12.75 -15.89
N ALA A 361 -16.87 -13.08 -14.72
CA ALA A 361 -16.89 -14.43 -14.17
C ALA A 361 -18.30 -14.92 -13.77
N GLY A 362 -19.15 -14.00 -13.30
CA GLY A 362 -20.52 -14.31 -12.86
C GLY A 362 -21.59 -14.27 -13.96
N ASP A 363 -21.24 -13.83 -15.18
CA ASP A 363 -22.19 -13.84 -16.29
C ASP A 363 -22.29 -15.28 -16.85
N THR A 364 -23.51 -15.79 -16.93
CA THR A 364 -23.81 -17.15 -17.40
C THR A 364 -24.56 -17.16 -18.73
N LEU A 365 -24.82 -15.97 -19.29
CA LEU A 365 -25.69 -15.78 -20.44
C LEU A 365 -24.94 -15.79 -21.78
N HIS A 366 -23.61 -15.60 -21.80
CA HIS A 366 -22.86 -15.53 -23.07
C HIS A 366 -21.53 -16.29 -23.06
N THR A 367 -21.24 -17.04 -24.11
CA THR A 367 -20.04 -17.90 -24.19
C THR A 367 -18.73 -17.15 -24.53
N TRP A 368 -18.80 -15.92 -25.06
CA TRP A 368 -17.63 -15.09 -25.41
C TRP A 368 -16.91 -14.47 -24.20
N GLN A 369 -17.47 -14.62 -22.99
CA GLN A 369 -16.96 -14.01 -21.77
C GLN A 369 -15.62 -14.59 -21.32
N SER A 370 -15.33 -15.82 -21.73
CA SER A 370 -14.05 -16.44 -21.47
C SER A 370 -12.88 -15.80 -22.24
N ASP A 371 -13.20 -15.04 -23.30
CA ASP A 371 -12.21 -14.30 -24.08
C ASP A 371 -12.03 -12.88 -23.54
N THR A 372 -13.10 -12.23 -23.06
CA THR A 372 -13.01 -10.88 -22.47
C THR A 372 -12.24 -10.85 -21.16
N MET A 373 -12.34 -11.88 -20.32
CA MET A 373 -11.51 -12.00 -19.11
C MET A 373 -10.02 -12.07 -19.46
N GLY A 374 -9.65 -12.90 -20.44
CA GLY A 374 -8.26 -13.03 -20.88
C GLY A 374 -7.71 -11.71 -21.44
N VAL A 375 -8.51 -10.96 -22.20
CA VAL A 375 -8.14 -9.63 -22.71
C VAL A 375 -7.96 -8.62 -21.57
N LEU A 376 -8.86 -8.62 -20.58
CA LEU A 376 -8.77 -7.72 -19.42
C LEU A 376 -7.49 -7.98 -18.61
N LEU A 377 -7.23 -9.25 -18.26
CA LEU A 377 -6.01 -9.67 -17.55
C LEU A 377 -4.74 -9.34 -18.36
N ALA A 378 -4.78 -9.53 -19.68
CA ALA A 378 -3.65 -9.20 -20.55
C ALA A 378 -3.37 -7.69 -20.59
N GLY A 379 -4.42 -6.87 -20.64
CA GLY A 379 -4.35 -5.41 -20.75
C GLY A 379 -3.80 -4.71 -19.51
N ALA A 380 -4.16 -5.17 -18.30
CA ALA A 380 -3.68 -4.57 -17.05
C ALA A 380 -2.15 -4.68 -16.87
N ASN A 381 -1.52 -5.69 -17.47
CA ASN A 381 -0.07 -5.80 -17.66
C ASN A 381 0.76 -5.54 -16.39
N THR A 382 0.41 -6.21 -15.29
CA THR A 382 1.20 -6.27 -14.05
C THR A 382 1.69 -7.70 -13.81
N PRO A 383 2.73 -7.91 -12.98
CA PRO A 383 3.13 -9.26 -12.57
C PRO A 383 1.95 -10.08 -12.01
N GLY A 384 1.13 -9.48 -11.14
CA GLY A 384 -0.09 -10.08 -10.56
C GLY A 384 -1.07 -10.59 -11.62
N THR A 385 -1.42 -9.72 -12.57
CA THR A 385 -2.39 -10.05 -13.63
C THR A 385 -1.84 -11.04 -14.66
N ARG A 386 -0.51 -11.16 -14.81
CA ARG A 386 0.13 -12.22 -15.60
C ARG A 386 0.04 -13.59 -14.93
N TYR A 387 0.17 -13.67 -13.60
CA TYR A 387 -0.13 -14.92 -12.88
C TYR A 387 -1.57 -15.34 -13.10
N GLN A 388 -2.51 -14.42 -12.91
CA GLN A 388 -3.94 -14.66 -13.14
C GLN A 388 -4.22 -15.11 -14.57
N LEU A 389 -3.60 -14.48 -15.56
CA LEU A 389 -3.71 -14.87 -16.97
C LEU A 389 -3.19 -16.29 -17.21
N ALA A 390 -2.07 -16.69 -16.58
CA ALA A 390 -1.55 -18.04 -16.70
C ALA A 390 -2.54 -19.08 -16.15
N PHE A 391 -3.06 -18.89 -14.94
CA PHE A 391 -4.07 -19.79 -14.36
C PHE A 391 -5.39 -19.77 -15.14
N TRP A 392 -5.78 -18.63 -15.70
CA TRP A 392 -6.92 -18.52 -16.59
C TRP A 392 -6.74 -19.36 -17.87
N GLN A 393 -5.55 -19.35 -18.47
CA GLN A 393 -5.25 -20.22 -19.62
C GLN A 393 -5.28 -21.71 -19.25
N LEU A 394 -4.78 -22.06 -18.06
CA LEU A 394 -4.88 -23.43 -17.56
C LEU A 394 -6.35 -23.86 -17.42
N PHE A 395 -7.19 -23.01 -16.81
CA PHE A 395 -8.62 -23.25 -16.66
C PHE A 395 -9.33 -23.45 -18.01
N LYS A 396 -8.90 -22.73 -19.06
CA LYS A 396 -9.41 -22.91 -20.43
C LYS A 396 -8.89 -24.16 -21.15
N GLY A 397 -8.03 -24.96 -20.52
CA GLY A 397 -7.44 -26.15 -21.12
C GLY A 397 -6.24 -25.87 -22.02
N ASN A 398 -5.56 -24.72 -21.85
CA ASN A 398 -4.39 -24.31 -22.63
C ASN A 398 -3.09 -24.34 -21.79
N PRO A 399 -2.62 -25.50 -21.31
CA PRO A 399 -1.49 -25.59 -20.38
C PRO A 399 -0.17 -25.07 -20.97
N ALA A 400 0.06 -25.27 -22.29
CA ALA A 400 1.25 -24.75 -22.96
C ALA A 400 1.30 -23.21 -22.94
N THR A 401 0.16 -22.55 -23.19
CA THR A 401 0.06 -21.09 -23.10
C THR A 401 0.19 -20.62 -21.65
N ALA A 402 -0.39 -21.33 -20.68
CA ALA A 402 -0.23 -21.02 -19.27
C ALA A 402 1.25 -21.01 -18.84
N GLN A 403 2.00 -22.06 -19.22
CA GLN A 403 3.44 -22.15 -18.95
C GLN A 403 4.24 -21.05 -19.64
N GLN A 404 3.89 -20.70 -20.88
CA GLN A 404 4.54 -19.62 -21.61
C GLN A 404 4.32 -18.26 -20.92
N VAL A 405 3.06 -17.94 -20.56
CA VAL A 405 2.74 -16.69 -19.86
C VAL A 405 3.50 -16.63 -18.54
N MET A 406 3.48 -17.70 -17.74
CA MET A 406 4.22 -17.78 -16.48
C MET A 406 5.73 -17.57 -16.70
N GLY A 407 6.35 -18.30 -17.63
CA GLY A 407 7.79 -18.25 -17.88
C GLY A 407 8.30 -16.92 -18.43
N ASN A 408 7.44 -16.11 -19.06
CA ASN A 408 7.83 -14.81 -19.60
C ASN A 408 7.91 -13.70 -18.53
N ILE A 409 7.24 -13.86 -17.38
CA ILE A 409 7.12 -12.80 -16.36
C ILE A 409 8.48 -12.21 -15.96
N PRO A 410 9.54 -12.99 -15.66
CA PRO A 410 10.84 -12.43 -15.27
C PRO A 410 11.57 -11.67 -16.39
N SER A 411 11.14 -11.82 -17.64
CA SER A 411 11.66 -11.06 -18.79
C SER A 411 10.81 -9.84 -19.16
N GLU A 412 9.53 -9.86 -18.81
CA GLU A 412 8.60 -8.73 -19.02
C GLU A 412 8.68 -7.70 -17.88
N PHE A 413 9.04 -8.14 -16.67
CA PHE A 413 9.06 -7.30 -15.47
C PHE A 413 10.37 -7.46 -14.71
N THR A 414 10.92 -6.35 -14.23
CA THR A 414 11.98 -6.36 -13.24
C THR A 414 11.39 -6.72 -11.89
N LEU A 415 11.66 -7.94 -11.42
CA LEU A 415 11.15 -8.44 -10.14
C LEU A 415 12.17 -8.19 -9.02
N ASP A 416 11.70 -7.66 -7.89
CA ASP A 416 12.50 -7.64 -6.66
C ASP A 416 12.60 -9.04 -6.01
N ALA A 417 13.33 -9.15 -4.89
CA ALA A 417 13.52 -10.43 -4.21
C ALA A 417 12.22 -11.06 -3.67
N GLY A 418 11.28 -10.24 -3.21
CA GLY A 418 9.97 -10.69 -2.74
C GLY A 418 9.07 -11.12 -3.89
N GLU A 419 9.05 -10.34 -4.97
CA GLU A 419 8.34 -10.64 -6.22
C GLU A 419 8.89 -11.90 -6.89
N GLN A 420 10.21 -12.11 -6.88
CA GLN A 420 10.84 -13.33 -7.38
C GLN A 420 10.48 -14.55 -6.53
N ALA A 421 10.40 -14.40 -5.20
CA ALA A 421 9.93 -15.47 -4.33
C ALA A 421 8.46 -15.81 -4.59
N LEU A 422 7.61 -14.79 -4.80
CA LEU A 422 6.21 -14.97 -5.18
C LEU A 422 6.08 -15.65 -6.56
N HIS A 423 6.87 -15.23 -7.53
CA HIS A 423 6.96 -15.84 -8.86
C HIS A 423 7.24 -17.35 -8.77
N ASN A 424 8.26 -17.73 -7.99
CA ASN A 424 8.64 -19.12 -7.83
C ASN A 424 7.52 -19.95 -7.18
N ARG A 425 6.74 -19.37 -6.27
CA ARG A 425 5.58 -20.05 -5.67
C ARG A 425 4.48 -20.29 -6.71
N TYR A 426 4.11 -19.27 -7.48
CA TYR A 426 3.11 -19.41 -8.54
C TYR A 426 3.54 -20.39 -9.63
N ALA A 427 4.80 -20.35 -10.05
CA ALA A 427 5.35 -21.29 -11.02
C ALA A 427 5.34 -22.73 -10.49
N THR A 428 5.63 -22.94 -9.19
CA THR A 428 5.54 -24.26 -8.55
C THR A 428 4.09 -24.74 -8.54
N LEU A 429 3.16 -23.91 -8.07
CA LEU A 429 1.73 -24.25 -8.02
C LEU A 429 1.17 -24.58 -9.41
N LEU A 430 1.54 -23.81 -10.44
CA LEU A 430 1.10 -24.07 -11.81
C LEU A 430 1.58 -25.43 -12.34
N ASN A 431 2.74 -25.91 -11.89
CA ASN A 431 3.28 -27.21 -12.30
C ASN A 431 2.67 -28.39 -11.52
N GLU A 432 2.01 -28.13 -10.39
CA GLU A 432 1.34 -29.15 -9.57
C GLU A 432 -0.11 -29.42 -10.02
N LEU A 433 -0.71 -28.49 -10.78
CA LEU A 433 -2.05 -28.58 -11.38
C LEU A 433 -1.99 -29.09 -12.82
#